data_AF-A0AA42YZ85-F1
#
_entry.id   AF-A0AA42YZ85-F1
#
_cell.length_a   1.000
_cell.length_b   1.000
_cell.length_c   1.000
_cell.angle_alpha   90.00
_cell.angle_beta   90.00
_cell.angle_gamma   90.00
#
_symmetry.space_group_name_H-M   'P 1'
#
loop_
_entity.id
_entity.type
_entity.pdbx_description
1 polymer ?
#
loop_
_entity_poly.entity_id
_entity_poly.type
_entity_poly.pdbx_seq_one_letter_code
_entity_poly.pdbx_strand_id
1 'polypeptide(L)'
;MVRSFSLFVLPVALLACGDDGAPAPVALQDVVRCDITQSVCQRAIFESVAESLGADSTTLPAIRTISVEQFEEEVRSGVSADDLMGNDPETRGLRLIGFIPEAAESVTETEIDYQVSGIAAYYSSGSRSITVIDRDYEVVTAQSILAHEFVHAIQDRQFGIGSVYANVDTTDGVMGARTVIEGDATYSSFAWIYDKLGTAVDWDQLYLDFQEGSLLEAADPEVPIIASASGFPYAYGLELLGRATQAEGLSGRAAFFMAPPPSARDSMVGYEAFVNNGFTMIDAPEDAFPAPVAESALTLEDRFGAWYAFATLLRAGFEREVAFFYASLWLGDELGVFENGSEVVAVWRIRFAVDPSLVAEAINQSDRDVAWSAVLQDNDLFIIAAESDASLALWEAQPLDVVAAALASVPDVRKGIPGAGPLRCNPPRFRGN
;
A
#
# COMPACT_ATOMS: atom_id res chain seq x y z
N MET A 1 11.75 -49.12 77.84
CA MET A 1 11.42 -48.48 76.54
C MET A 1 10.49 -47.31 76.85
N VAL A 2 11.09 -46.13 77.00
CA VAL A 2 10.43 -44.89 77.44
C VAL A 2 10.85 -43.84 76.42
N ARG A 3 9.91 -43.29 75.65
CA ARG A 3 10.16 -42.16 74.76
C ARG A 3 9.88 -40.88 75.54
N SER A 4 10.83 -39.96 75.49
CA SER A 4 10.86 -38.72 76.26
C SER A 4 11.34 -37.57 75.37
N PHE A 5 10.73 -36.40 75.59
CA PHE A 5 11.06 -35.01 75.20
C PHE A 5 10.83 -34.59 73.72
N SER A 6 9.89 -33.68 73.40
CA SER A 6 9.79 -32.21 73.64
C SER A 6 10.57 -31.41 72.59
N LEU A 7 10.20 -30.23 72.06
CA LEU A 7 9.09 -29.28 72.15
C LEU A 7 9.35 -28.21 71.03
N PHE A 8 8.30 -27.62 70.44
CA PHE A 8 8.21 -26.32 69.71
C PHE A 8 9.09 -26.11 68.45
N VAL A 9 8.57 -25.57 67.34
CA VAL A 9 8.07 -24.18 67.13
C VAL A 9 7.03 -24.14 65.98
N LEU A 10 5.91 -23.43 66.16
CA LEU A 10 5.00 -22.94 65.09
C LEU A 10 5.63 -21.68 64.46
N PRO A 11 5.38 -21.28 63.19
CA PRO A 11 4.01 -20.98 62.75
C PRO A 11 3.70 -21.04 61.22
N VAL A 12 2.43 -20.76 60.91
CA VAL A 12 1.87 -20.17 59.65
C VAL A 12 1.47 -21.11 58.48
N ALA A 13 0.14 -21.16 58.30
CA ALA A 13 -0.65 -21.22 57.07
C ALA A 13 -0.24 -22.16 55.93
N LEU A 14 -0.94 -23.29 55.86
CA LEU A 14 -1.32 -23.94 54.60
C LEU A 14 -2.85 -23.80 54.47
N LEU A 15 -3.29 -22.75 53.77
CA LEU A 15 -4.60 -22.73 53.12
C LEU A 15 -4.34 -22.65 51.63
N ALA A 16 -4.93 -23.61 50.93
CA ALA A 16 -4.83 -23.82 49.50
C ALA A 16 -5.24 -22.56 48.71
N CYS A 17 -4.36 -22.11 47.81
CA CYS A 17 -4.78 -21.36 46.63
C CYS A 17 -5.58 -22.34 45.76
N GLY A 18 -6.84 -22.07 45.41
CA GLY A 18 -7.26 -20.86 44.72
C GLY A 18 -7.20 -21.19 43.25
N ASP A 19 -8.31 -21.74 42.75
CA ASP A 19 -8.55 -22.16 41.38
C ASP A 19 -8.37 -20.96 40.44
N ASP A 20 -7.21 -20.85 39.77
CA ASP A 20 -7.00 -19.93 38.65
C ASP A 20 -7.71 -20.53 37.43
N GLY A 21 -9.03 -20.65 37.52
CA GLY A 21 -9.90 -20.95 36.41
C GLY A 21 -9.67 -19.90 35.33
N ALA A 22 -9.51 -20.37 34.09
CA ALA A 22 -9.49 -19.50 32.92
C ALA A 22 -10.64 -18.47 33.04
N PRO A 23 -10.39 -17.18 32.77
CA PRO A 23 -11.44 -16.18 32.83
C PRO A 23 -12.64 -16.65 32.01
N ALA A 24 -13.84 -16.51 32.58
CA ALA A 24 -15.07 -16.90 31.92
C ALA A 24 -15.10 -16.31 30.50
N PRO A 25 -15.56 -17.07 29.48
CA PRO A 25 -15.71 -16.54 28.13
C PRO A 25 -16.55 -15.27 28.23
N VAL A 26 -16.03 -14.17 27.67
CA VAL A 26 -16.81 -12.94 27.51
C VAL A 26 -18.05 -13.33 26.72
N ALA A 27 -19.24 -12.99 27.23
CA ALA A 27 -20.46 -13.21 26.47
C ALA A 27 -20.31 -12.51 25.11
N LEU A 28 -20.65 -13.20 24.02
CA LEU A 28 -20.51 -12.71 22.64
C LEU A 28 -21.13 -11.30 22.41
N GLN A 29 -22.00 -10.87 23.32
CA GLN A 29 -22.67 -9.57 23.33
C GLN A 29 -21.78 -8.39 23.77
N ASP A 30 -20.56 -8.60 24.29
CA ASP A 30 -19.64 -7.53 24.73
C ASP A 30 -18.33 -7.43 23.93
N VAL A 31 -18.16 -8.21 22.84
CA VAL A 31 -16.95 -8.14 21.98
C VAL A 31 -16.79 -6.74 21.34
N VAL A 32 -17.89 -5.99 21.17
CA VAL A 32 -17.90 -4.72 20.42
C VAL A 32 -17.81 -3.46 21.30
N ARG A 33 -17.50 -3.59 22.60
CA ARG A 33 -17.40 -2.44 23.51
C ARG A 33 -16.33 -2.61 24.58
N CYS A 34 -15.15 -3.08 24.18
CA CYS A 34 -14.02 -3.27 25.07
C CYS A 34 -12.82 -2.43 24.64
N ASP A 35 -11.98 -2.08 25.62
CA ASP A 35 -10.74 -1.34 25.43
C ASP A 35 -9.68 -2.24 24.77
N ILE A 36 -9.27 -1.87 23.54
CA ILE A 36 -8.31 -2.63 22.72
C ILE A 36 -6.91 -2.70 23.31
N THR A 37 -6.59 -1.91 24.34
CA THR A 37 -5.33 -2.00 25.07
C THR A 37 -5.32 -3.16 26.08
N GLN A 38 -6.48 -3.74 26.40
CA GLN A 38 -6.62 -4.83 27.36
C GLN A 38 -6.51 -6.20 26.69
N SER A 39 -5.72 -7.11 27.27
CA SER A 39 -5.45 -8.44 26.72
C SER A 39 -6.70 -9.32 26.56
N VAL A 40 -7.71 -9.15 27.43
CA VAL A 40 -8.99 -9.85 27.33
C VAL A 40 -9.77 -9.41 26.09
N CYS A 41 -9.78 -8.10 25.79
CA CYS A 41 -10.43 -7.55 24.60
C CYS A 41 -9.72 -8.03 23.33
N GLN A 42 -8.39 -7.89 23.31
CA GLN A 42 -7.55 -8.34 22.19
C GLN A 42 -7.77 -9.82 21.86
N ARG A 43 -7.80 -10.68 22.88
CA ARG A 43 -8.07 -12.12 22.71
C ARG A 43 -9.46 -12.38 22.15
N ALA A 44 -10.49 -11.74 22.71
CA ALA A 44 -11.87 -11.95 22.27
C ALA A 44 -12.08 -11.52 20.81
N ILE A 45 -11.51 -10.38 20.40
CA ILE A 45 -11.55 -9.92 19.00
C ILE A 45 -10.81 -10.91 18.11
N PHE A 46 -9.58 -11.32 18.46
CA PHE A 46 -8.82 -12.27 17.65
C PHE A 46 -9.53 -13.60 17.46
N GLU A 47 -10.04 -14.20 18.55
CA GLU A 47 -10.74 -15.48 18.50
C GLU A 47 -11.97 -15.38 17.60
N SER A 48 -12.71 -14.26 17.67
CA SER A 48 -13.89 -14.02 16.85
C SER A 48 -13.57 -13.76 15.37
N VAL A 49 -12.50 -13.02 15.06
CA VAL A 49 -12.05 -12.76 13.68
C VAL A 49 -11.49 -14.05 13.06
N ALA A 50 -10.73 -14.82 13.83
CA ALA A 50 -10.23 -16.12 13.40
C ALA A 50 -11.38 -17.09 13.09
N GLU A 51 -12.43 -17.11 13.91
CA GLU A 51 -13.63 -17.91 13.65
C GLU A 51 -14.31 -17.49 12.33
N SER A 52 -14.51 -16.19 12.08
CA SER A 52 -15.15 -15.72 10.84
C SER A 52 -14.33 -16.03 9.58
N LEU A 53 -13.02 -16.23 9.72
CA LEU A 53 -12.10 -16.57 8.63
C LEU A 53 -11.75 -18.06 8.57
N GLY A 54 -12.40 -18.92 9.38
CA GLY A 54 -12.11 -20.35 9.45
C GLY A 54 -10.66 -20.65 9.82
N ALA A 55 -10.02 -19.77 10.59
CA ALA A 55 -8.62 -19.83 10.97
C ALA A 55 -8.42 -20.43 12.37
N ASP A 56 -7.20 -20.86 12.65
CA ASP A 56 -6.80 -21.28 14.00
C ASP A 56 -6.71 -20.06 14.94
N SER A 57 -7.50 -20.10 16.01
CA SER A 57 -7.55 -19.08 17.06
C SER A 57 -6.72 -19.41 18.30
N THR A 58 -6.03 -20.57 18.34
CA THR A 58 -5.33 -21.03 19.55
C THR A 58 -4.14 -20.16 19.94
N THR A 59 -3.47 -19.55 18.96
CA THR A 59 -2.25 -18.77 19.17
C THR A 59 -2.48 -17.30 18.83
N LEU A 60 -2.75 -16.48 19.84
CA LEU A 60 -2.79 -15.03 19.68
C LEU A 60 -1.40 -14.51 19.22
N PRO A 61 -1.29 -13.64 18.19
CA PRO A 61 -0.02 -12.98 17.89
C PRO A 61 0.48 -12.18 19.10
N ALA A 62 1.78 -11.92 19.17
CA ALA A 62 2.31 -11.03 20.20
C ALA A 62 1.76 -9.62 19.97
N ILE A 63 1.21 -9.00 21.01
CA ILE A 63 0.66 -7.64 20.93
C ILE A 63 1.42 -6.77 21.93
N ARG A 64 1.86 -5.60 21.50
CA ARG A 64 2.35 -4.55 22.38
C ARG A 64 1.52 -3.29 22.18
N THR A 65 1.31 -2.56 23.26
CA THR A 65 0.70 -1.23 23.24
C THR A 65 1.79 -0.20 23.56
N ILE A 66 1.88 0.85 22.76
CA ILE A 66 2.84 1.95 22.97
C ILE A 66 2.12 3.30 22.97
N SER A 67 2.70 4.30 23.64
CA SER A 67 2.17 5.67 23.57
C SER A 67 2.44 6.32 22.21
N VAL A 68 1.76 7.42 21.92
CA VAL A 68 2.01 8.22 20.71
C VAL A 68 3.46 8.72 20.67
N GLU A 69 4.00 9.15 21.81
CA GLU A 69 5.38 9.65 21.91
C GLU A 69 6.40 8.54 21.61
N GLN A 70 6.16 7.33 22.12
CA GLN A 70 7.00 6.18 21.81
C GLN A 70 6.93 5.82 20.32
N PHE A 71 5.75 5.92 19.71
CA PHE A 71 5.59 5.68 18.28
C PHE A 71 6.32 6.73 17.44
N GLU A 72 6.22 8.02 17.81
CA GLU A 72 6.95 9.10 17.16
C GLU A 72 8.47 8.91 17.27
N GLU A 73 8.98 8.51 18.44
CA GLU A 73 10.41 8.16 18.61
C GLU A 73 10.84 7.02 17.68
N GLU A 74 10.02 5.96 17.57
CA GLU A 74 10.29 4.84 16.67
C GLU A 74 10.27 5.25 15.20
N VAL A 75 9.29 6.05 14.77
CA VAL A 75 9.20 6.58 13.40
C VAL A 75 10.41 7.46 13.11
N ARG A 76 10.70 8.44 13.97
CA ARG A 76 11.85 9.35 13.81
C ARG A 76 13.19 8.61 13.76
N SER A 77 13.33 7.51 14.50
CA SER A 77 14.54 6.67 14.47
C SER A 77 14.70 5.87 13.17
N GLY A 78 13.60 5.62 12.44
CA GLY A 78 13.58 4.88 11.19
C GLY A 78 13.61 5.75 9.93
N VAL A 79 13.34 7.05 10.06
CA VAL A 79 13.36 8.00 8.94
C VAL A 79 14.78 8.54 8.74
N SER A 80 15.32 8.33 7.53
CA SER A 80 16.57 8.95 7.06
C SER A 80 16.24 10.23 6.31
N ALA A 81 16.80 11.36 6.76
CA ALA A 81 16.63 12.64 6.06
C ALA A 81 17.27 12.63 4.66
N ASP A 82 18.35 11.85 4.46
CA ASP A 82 19.00 11.69 3.16
C ASP A 82 18.08 10.95 2.18
N ASP A 83 17.28 9.98 2.66
CA ASP A 83 16.31 9.22 1.85
C ASP A 83 15.10 10.08 1.45
N LEU A 84 14.73 11.07 2.25
CA LEU A 84 13.57 11.95 2.03
C LEU A 84 13.90 13.23 1.27
N MET A 85 15.12 13.77 1.43
CA MET A 85 15.60 14.93 0.68
C MET A 85 16.20 14.53 -0.68
N GLY A 86 16.60 13.26 -0.84
CA GLY A 86 17.16 12.60 -2.03
C GLY A 86 17.70 13.54 -3.11
N ASN A 87 19.00 13.86 -3.03
CA ASN A 87 19.73 14.48 -4.14
C ASN A 87 20.29 13.43 -5.11
N ASP A 88 20.00 12.15 -4.85
CA ASP A 88 20.37 11.06 -5.74
C ASP A 88 19.62 11.17 -7.08
N PRO A 89 20.13 10.52 -8.13
CA PRO A 89 19.52 10.59 -9.46
C PRO A 89 18.07 10.08 -9.49
N GLU A 90 17.75 9.01 -8.75
CA GLU A 90 16.41 8.40 -8.74
C GLU A 90 15.38 9.41 -8.23
N THR A 91 15.64 10.00 -7.07
CA THR A 91 14.76 11.03 -6.48
C THR A 91 14.65 12.27 -7.37
N ARG A 92 15.75 12.75 -7.94
CA ARG A 92 15.71 13.87 -8.90
C ARG A 92 14.86 13.55 -10.13
N GLY A 93 14.97 12.35 -10.68
CA GLY A 93 14.14 11.88 -11.80
C GLY A 93 12.64 11.85 -11.46
N LEU A 94 12.29 11.38 -10.26
CA LEU A 94 10.90 11.36 -9.80
C LEU A 94 10.32 12.77 -9.59
N ARG A 95 11.16 13.76 -9.23
CA ARG A 95 10.75 15.19 -9.21
C ARG A 95 10.49 15.71 -10.61
N LEU A 96 11.38 15.44 -11.56
CA LEU A 96 11.23 15.88 -12.94
C LEU A 96 9.92 15.41 -13.57
N ILE A 97 9.53 14.16 -13.31
CA ILE A 97 8.26 13.59 -13.81
C ILE A 97 7.04 14.01 -12.97
N GLY A 98 7.26 14.73 -11.85
CA GLY A 98 6.22 15.27 -10.98
C GLY A 98 5.59 14.25 -10.04
N PHE A 99 6.26 13.13 -9.74
CA PHE A 99 5.74 12.10 -8.83
C PHE A 99 5.92 12.44 -7.35
N ILE A 100 6.97 13.21 -7.05
CA ILE A 100 7.24 13.77 -5.73
C ILE A 100 7.46 15.28 -5.85
N PRO A 101 7.13 16.05 -4.79
CA PRO A 101 7.29 17.49 -4.80
C PRO A 101 8.78 17.88 -4.78
N GLU A 102 9.02 19.16 -5.08
CA GLU A 102 10.33 19.78 -4.89
C GLU A 102 10.82 19.62 -3.44
N ALA A 103 12.14 19.46 -3.27
CA ALA A 103 12.72 19.26 -1.95
C ALA A 103 12.48 20.49 -1.06
N ALA A 104 11.82 20.29 0.08
CA ALA A 104 11.70 21.31 1.13
C ALA A 104 12.43 20.85 2.40
N GLU A 105 13.04 21.79 3.14
CA GLU A 105 13.72 21.48 4.41
C GLU A 105 12.76 20.88 5.47
N SER A 106 11.44 21.02 5.31
CA SER A 106 10.40 20.51 6.21
C SER A 106 9.87 19.11 5.86
N VAL A 107 10.38 18.45 4.83
CA VAL A 107 9.85 17.14 4.34
C VAL A 107 9.96 16.06 5.43
N THR A 108 11.06 16.02 6.18
CA THR A 108 11.26 15.01 7.24
C THR A 108 10.21 15.11 8.35
N GLU A 109 9.97 16.29 8.91
CA GLU A 109 8.97 16.45 9.97
C GLU A 109 7.54 16.28 9.42
N THR A 110 7.28 16.71 8.17
CA THR A 110 5.98 16.51 7.53
C THR A 110 5.68 15.02 7.33
N GLU A 111 6.69 14.24 6.92
CA GLU A 111 6.58 12.79 6.74
C GLU A 111 6.40 12.07 8.08
N ILE A 112 7.17 12.45 9.12
CA ILE A 112 7.00 11.92 10.47
C ILE A 112 5.59 12.23 10.98
N ASP A 113 5.12 13.48 10.87
CA ASP A 113 3.78 13.88 11.28
C ASP A 113 2.69 13.12 10.50
N TYR A 114 2.91 12.89 9.20
CA TYR A 114 2.01 12.11 8.37
C TYR A 114 1.89 10.65 8.84
N GLN A 115 3.02 9.99 9.11
CA GLN A 115 3.04 8.62 9.61
C GLN A 115 2.49 8.53 11.04
N VAL A 116 2.91 9.43 11.93
CA VAL A 116 2.42 9.47 13.31
C VAL A 116 0.92 9.72 13.32
N SER A 117 0.40 10.70 12.58
CA SER A 117 -1.04 10.95 12.54
C SER A 117 -1.85 9.84 11.87
N GLY A 118 -1.29 9.16 10.86
CA GLY A 118 -2.00 8.20 10.02
C GLY A 118 -2.08 6.77 10.55
N ILE A 119 -1.19 6.37 11.46
CA ILE A 119 -1.07 4.98 11.91
C ILE A 119 -1.71 4.82 13.29
N ALA A 120 -2.66 3.89 13.39
CA ALA A 120 -3.37 3.60 14.64
C ALA A 120 -2.98 2.26 15.26
N ALA A 121 -2.71 1.26 14.42
CA ALA A 121 -2.09 0.00 14.76
C ALA A 121 -1.40 -0.54 13.51
N TYR A 122 -0.51 -1.52 13.67
CA TYR A 122 0.08 -2.22 12.54
C TYR A 122 0.57 -3.62 12.93
N TYR A 123 0.40 -4.57 12.02
CA TYR A 123 1.00 -5.89 12.04
C TYR A 123 2.36 -5.86 11.35
N SER A 124 3.38 -6.41 12.01
CA SER A 124 4.71 -6.63 11.45
C SER A 124 4.88 -8.11 11.11
N SER A 125 4.99 -8.43 9.82
CA SER A 125 5.21 -9.80 9.34
C SER A 125 6.56 -10.37 9.78
N GLY A 126 7.61 -9.54 9.82
CA GLY A 126 8.95 -9.96 10.21
C GLY A 126 9.05 -10.43 11.67
N SER A 127 8.37 -9.74 12.59
CA SER A 127 8.31 -10.13 14.01
C SER A 127 7.04 -10.90 14.38
N ARG A 128 6.10 -11.07 13.44
CA ARG A 128 4.76 -11.66 13.62
C ARG A 128 4.02 -11.11 14.85
N SER A 129 4.07 -9.79 14.99
CA SER A 129 3.54 -9.08 16.15
C SER A 129 2.71 -7.87 15.73
N ILE A 130 1.71 -7.54 16.54
CA ILE A 130 0.89 -6.34 16.38
C ILE A 130 1.37 -5.26 17.35
N THR A 131 1.47 -4.04 16.87
CA THR A 131 1.66 -2.84 17.69
C THR A 131 0.36 -2.02 17.67
N VAL A 132 -0.17 -1.71 18.84
CA VAL A 132 -1.31 -0.80 19.02
C VAL A 132 -0.78 0.53 19.56
N ILE A 133 -1.18 1.64 18.95
CA ILE A 133 -0.79 2.97 19.40
C ILE A 133 -1.92 3.52 20.29
N ASP A 134 -1.60 3.78 21.55
CA ASP A 134 -2.54 4.23 22.57
C ASP A 134 -3.00 5.67 22.29
N ARG A 135 -4.25 5.81 21.83
CA ARG A 135 -4.93 7.09 21.57
C ARG A 135 -6.39 7.01 21.97
N ASP A 136 -7.00 8.18 22.07
CA ASP A 136 -8.44 8.32 22.29
C ASP A 136 -9.20 8.10 20.98
N TYR A 137 -9.48 6.82 20.67
CA TYR A 137 -10.30 6.41 19.54
C TYR A 137 -11.76 6.19 19.96
N GLU A 138 -12.69 6.41 19.03
CA GLU A 138 -14.03 5.86 19.17
C GLU A 138 -13.94 4.33 19.24
N VAL A 139 -14.66 3.72 20.18
CA VAL A 139 -14.48 2.32 20.57
C VAL A 139 -14.67 1.36 19.40
N VAL A 140 -15.73 1.52 18.60
CA VAL A 140 -16.00 0.64 17.46
C VAL A 140 -14.90 0.77 16.40
N THR A 141 -14.46 2.00 16.14
CA THR A 141 -13.35 2.30 15.21
C THR A 141 -12.06 1.63 15.66
N ALA A 142 -11.72 1.74 16.95
CA ALA A 142 -10.53 1.12 17.54
C ALA A 142 -10.55 -0.41 17.35
N GLN A 143 -11.72 -1.03 17.55
CA GLN A 143 -11.88 -2.47 17.40
C GLN A 143 -11.83 -2.93 15.95
N SER A 144 -12.38 -2.15 15.01
CA SER A 144 -12.26 -2.42 13.58
C SER A 144 -10.80 -2.37 13.13
N ILE A 145 -10.03 -1.40 13.63
CA ILE A 145 -8.59 -1.29 13.38
C ILE A 145 -7.85 -2.52 13.93
N LEU A 146 -8.10 -2.91 15.17
CA LEU A 146 -7.44 -4.10 15.72
C LEU A 146 -7.86 -5.39 14.98
N ALA A 147 -9.12 -5.49 14.55
CA ALA A 147 -9.59 -6.59 13.72
C ALA A 147 -8.83 -6.64 12.38
N HIS A 148 -8.63 -5.51 11.72
CA HIS A 148 -7.81 -5.38 10.50
C HIS A 148 -6.41 -5.98 10.71
N GLU A 149 -5.73 -5.61 11.80
CA GLU A 149 -4.40 -6.16 12.12
C GLU A 149 -4.41 -7.66 12.42
N PHE A 150 -5.49 -8.17 13.04
CA PHE A 150 -5.64 -9.61 13.21
C PHE A 150 -5.85 -10.34 11.90
N VAL A 151 -6.55 -9.74 10.93
CA VAL A 151 -6.67 -10.32 9.59
C VAL A 151 -5.28 -10.47 8.97
N HIS A 152 -4.39 -9.47 9.07
CA HIS A 152 -3.01 -9.61 8.60
C HIS A 152 -2.25 -10.76 9.29
N ALA A 153 -2.37 -10.88 10.62
CA ALA A 153 -1.75 -11.98 11.34
C ALA A 153 -2.29 -13.36 10.89
N ILE A 154 -3.57 -13.44 10.51
CA ILE A 154 -4.21 -14.65 9.99
C ILE A 154 -3.77 -14.93 8.55
N GLN A 155 -3.72 -13.91 7.69
CA GLN A 155 -3.23 -13.99 6.32
C GLN A 155 -1.79 -14.53 6.28
N ASP A 156 -0.90 -14.02 7.13
CA ASP A 156 0.49 -14.49 7.18
C ASP A 156 0.60 -15.97 7.55
N ARG A 157 -0.31 -16.47 8.41
CA ARG A 157 -0.34 -17.89 8.79
C ARG A 157 -0.99 -18.77 7.73
N GLN A 158 -2.08 -18.32 7.12
CA GLN A 158 -2.85 -19.11 6.15
C GLN A 158 -2.17 -19.18 4.79
N PHE A 159 -1.60 -18.05 4.35
CA PHE A 159 -1.09 -17.89 2.98
C PHE A 159 0.40 -17.56 2.93
N GLY A 160 0.96 -16.99 3.99
CA GLY A 160 2.32 -16.44 3.99
C GLY A 160 2.37 -15.20 3.11
N ILE A 161 2.25 -14.00 3.71
CA ILE A 161 2.12 -12.74 2.96
C ILE A 161 3.32 -12.51 2.04
N GLY A 162 4.53 -12.91 2.47
CA GLY A 162 5.73 -12.80 1.64
C GLY A 162 5.65 -13.56 0.30
N SER A 163 4.81 -14.59 0.19
CA SER A 163 4.63 -15.34 -1.06
C SER A 163 3.83 -14.56 -2.10
N VAL A 164 2.94 -13.66 -1.67
CA VAL A 164 2.15 -12.79 -2.56
C VAL A 164 3.07 -11.82 -3.32
N TYR A 165 4.22 -11.48 -2.75
CA TYR A 165 5.24 -10.62 -3.35
C TYR A 165 6.33 -11.38 -4.12
N ALA A 166 6.30 -12.71 -4.19
CA ALA A 166 7.45 -13.52 -4.62
C ALA A 166 7.96 -13.24 -6.05
N ASN A 167 7.13 -12.63 -6.91
CA ASN A 167 7.50 -12.25 -8.28
C ASN A 167 7.14 -10.79 -8.60
N VAL A 168 7.17 -9.93 -7.57
CA VAL A 168 6.86 -8.51 -7.71
C VAL A 168 8.16 -7.72 -7.68
N ASP A 169 8.46 -7.03 -8.77
CA ASP A 169 9.69 -6.23 -8.97
C ASP A 169 9.42 -4.79 -9.41
N THR A 170 8.16 -4.36 -9.43
CA THR A 170 7.73 -3.04 -9.89
C THR A 170 6.74 -2.38 -8.92
N THR A 171 6.68 -1.05 -8.92
CA THR A 171 5.72 -0.28 -8.10
C THR A 171 4.27 -0.70 -8.39
N ASP A 172 3.89 -0.86 -9.65
CA ASP A 172 2.56 -1.32 -10.05
C ASP A 172 2.26 -2.76 -9.60
N GLY A 173 3.26 -3.65 -9.71
CA GLY A 173 3.14 -5.02 -9.18
C GLY A 173 2.97 -5.04 -7.66
N VAL A 174 3.66 -4.15 -6.94
CA VAL A 174 3.48 -3.97 -5.49
C VAL A 174 2.06 -3.52 -5.19
N MET A 175 1.51 -2.61 -5.98
CA MET A 175 0.13 -2.15 -5.84
C MET A 175 -0.89 -3.28 -6.08
N GLY A 176 -0.69 -4.09 -7.11
CA GLY A 176 -1.50 -5.29 -7.39
C GLY A 176 -1.47 -6.29 -6.22
N ALA A 177 -0.28 -6.63 -5.72
CA ALA A 177 -0.12 -7.52 -4.57
C ALA A 177 -0.72 -6.95 -3.28
N ARG A 178 -0.49 -5.67 -2.98
CA ARG A 178 -1.06 -4.99 -1.80
C ARG A 178 -2.58 -4.96 -1.85
N THR A 179 -3.19 -4.83 -3.03
CA THR A 179 -4.65 -4.87 -3.17
C THR A 179 -5.24 -6.13 -2.54
N VAL A 180 -4.57 -7.28 -2.66
CA VAL A 180 -5.03 -8.52 -2.04
C VAL A 180 -4.94 -8.47 -0.52
N ILE A 181 -3.78 -8.06 -0.01
CA ILE A 181 -3.48 -8.08 1.43
C ILE A 181 -4.34 -7.06 2.18
N GLU A 182 -4.32 -5.82 1.72
CA GLU A 182 -5.03 -4.70 2.35
C GLU A 182 -6.54 -4.78 2.07
N GLY A 183 -6.93 -5.17 0.87
CA GLY A 183 -8.33 -5.34 0.49
C GLY A 183 -9.04 -6.40 1.32
N ASP A 184 -8.41 -7.57 1.50
CA ASP A 184 -8.94 -8.64 2.33
C ASP A 184 -9.03 -8.21 3.81
N ALA A 185 -8.00 -7.55 4.34
CA ALA A 185 -8.02 -7.06 5.72
C ALA A 185 -9.12 -6.02 5.96
N THR A 186 -9.29 -5.10 5.00
CA THR A 186 -10.34 -4.09 5.01
C THR A 186 -11.71 -4.74 4.95
N TYR A 187 -11.97 -5.59 3.96
CA TYR A 187 -13.27 -6.26 3.81
C TYR A 187 -13.60 -7.13 5.03
N SER A 188 -12.67 -7.98 5.45
CA SER A 188 -12.89 -8.94 6.53
C SER A 188 -13.11 -8.26 7.88
N SER A 189 -12.40 -7.17 8.17
CA SER A 189 -12.61 -6.39 9.39
C SER A 189 -13.96 -5.68 9.40
N PHE A 190 -14.38 -5.07 8.28
CA PHE A 190 -15.72 -4.48 8.15
C PHE A 190 -16.82 -5.55 8.25
N ALA A 191 -16.68 -6.66 7.53
CA ALA A 191 -17.66 -7.73 7.56
C ALA A 191 -17.84 -8.28 8.97
N TRP A 192 -16.72 -8.45 9.69
CA TRP A 192 -16.73 -8.85 11.10
C TRP A 192 -17.43 -7.82 11.99
N ILE A 193 -17.06 -6.54 11.94
CA ILE A 193 -17.63 -5.54 12.86
C ILE A 193 -19.13 -5.33 12.60
N TYR A 194 -19.57 -5.32 11.34
CA TYR A 194 -20.97 -5.18 11.00
C TYR A 194 -21.81 -6.40 11.41
N ASP A 195 -21.27 -7.62 11.28
CA ASP A 195 -21.88 -8.84 11.83
C ASP A 195 -22.08 -8.71 13.35
N LYS A 196 -21.04 -8.26 14.08
CA LYS A 196 -21.13 -8.12 15.55
C LYS A 196 -22.05 -7.01 16.02
N LEU A 197 -22.21 -5.96 15.22
CA LEU A 197 -23.19 -4.91 15.49
C LEU A 197 -24.62 -5.30 15.09
N GLY A 198 -24.80 -6.37 14.32
CA GLY A 198 -26.10 -6.74 13.74
C GLY A 198 -26.61 -5.71 12.74
N THR A 199 -25.71 -4.97 12.11
CA THR A 199 -26.02 -3.87 11.20
C THR A 199 -25.94 -4.37 9.76
N ALA A 200 -27.00 -4.15 8.99
CA ALA A 200 -26.97 -4.40 7.55
C ALA A 200 -26.03 -3.40 6.85
N VAL A 201 -25.26 -3.89 5.89
CA VAL A 201 -24.27 -3.09 5.14
C VAL A 201 -24.73 -2.95 3.71
N ASP A 202 -24.71 -1.72 3.20
CA ASP A 202 -24.73 -1.47 1.76
C ASP A 202 -23.29 -1.55 1.24
N TRP A 203 -22.88 -2.75 0.80
CA TRP A 203 -21.52 -2.99 0.36
C TRP A 203 -21.17 -2.19 -0.89
N ASP A 204 -22.09 -2.05 -1.83
CA ASP A 204 -21.85 -1.28 -3.06
C ASP A 204 -21.60 0.19 -2.72
N GLN A 205 -22.37 0.79 -1.82
CA GLN A 205 -22.12 2.16 -1.37
C GLN A 205 -20.80 2.29 -0.62
N LEU A 206 -20.46 1.33 0.26
CA LEU A 206 -19.19 1.35 0.99
C LEU A 206 -17.98 1.29 0.05
N TYR A 207 -18.06 0.50 -1.02
CA TYR A 207 -17.01 0.42 -2.05
C TYR A 207 -16.84 1.77 -2.77
N LEU A 208 -17.96 2.39 -3.17
CA LEU A 208 -17.94 3.70 -3.82
C LEU A 208 -17.36 4.79 -2.92
N ASP A 209 -17.71 4.80 -1.63
CA ASP A 209 -17.22 5.81 -0.67
C ASP A 209 -15.69 5.71 -0.50
N PHE A 210 -15.15 4.49 -0.40
CA PHE A 210 -13.72 4.25 -0.31
C PHE A 210 -12.98 4.69 -1.58
N GLN A 211 -13.52 4.33 -2.75
CA GLN A 211 -12.93 4.70 -4.04
C GLN A 211 -12.97 6.21 -4.24
N GLU A 212 -14.08 6.88 -3.91
CA GLU A 212 -14.18 8.33 -3.99
C GLU A 212 -13.12 9.02 -3.12
N GLY A 213 -12.84 8.49 -1.92
CA GLY A 213 -11.74 8.96 -1.08
C GLY A 213 -10.38 8.94 -1.80
N SER A 214 -10.03 7.81 -2.43
CA SER A 214 -8.79 7.69 -3.21
C SER A 214 -8.78 8.57 -4.46
N LEU A 215 -9.91 8.72 -5.15
CA LEU A 215 -10.05 9.59 -6.31
C LEU A 215 -9.86 11.08 -5.95
N LEU A 216 -10.39 11.50 -4.80
CA LEU A 216 -10.18 12.86 -4.27
C LEU A 216 -8.72 13.11 -3.89
N GLU A 217 -8.07 12.13 -3.25
CA GLU A 217 -6.65 12.21 -2.90
C GLU A 217 -5.76 12.31 -4.14
N ALA A 218 -6.02 11.50 -5.17
CA ALA A 218 -5.34 11.60 -6.47
C ALA A 218 -5.59 12.94 -7.18
N ALA A 219 -6.73 13.59 -6.94
CA ALA A 219 -7.06 14.89 -7.52
C ALA A 219 -6.48 16.09 -6.75
N ASP A 220 -6.06 15.91 -5.49
CA ASP A 220 -5.56 16.99 -4.64
C ASP A 220 -4.11 17.37 -5.02
N PRO A 221 -3.85 18.56 -5.59
CA PRO A 221 -2.51 18.96 -6.03
C PRO A 221 -1.49 19.08 -4.89
N GLU A 222 -1.94 19.19 -3.63
CA GLU A 222 -1.07 19.23 -2.46
C GLU A 222 -0.60 17.84 -2.03
N VAL A 223 -1.22 16.78 -2.56
CA VAL A 223 -0.81 15.39 -2.33
C VAL A 223 0.17 14.96 -3.43
N PRO A 224 1.40 14.54 -3.07
CA PRO A 224 2.33 13.93 -4.01
C PRO A 224 1.70 12.75 -4.74
N ILE A 225 1.94 12.61 -6.04
CA ILE A 225 1.34 11.50 -6.81
C ILE A 225 1.72 10.15 -6.19
N ILE A 226 2.98 9.97 -5.75
CA ILE A 226 3.40 8.73 -5.09
C ILE A 226 2.65 8.47 -3.78
N ALA A 227 2.30 9.52 -3.05
CA ALA A 227 1.54 9.42 -1.81
C ALA A 227 0.07 9.08 -2.10
N SER A 228 -0.50 9.60 -3.20
CA SER A 228 -1.89 9.36 -3.60
C SER A 228 -2.22 7.88 -3.86
N ALA A 229 -1.20 7.06 -4.11
CA ALA A 229 -1.33 5.62 -4.27
C ALA A 229 -1.55 4.87 -2.94
N SER A 230 -1.36 5.52 -1.79
CA SER A 230 -1.37 4.86 -0.48
C SER A 230 -2.73 4.27 -0.11
N GLY A 231 -3.83 4.98 -0.43
CA GLY A 231 -5.20 4.53 -0.15
C GLY A 231 -5.72 3.49 -1.15
N PHE A 232 -5.09 3.37 -2.32
CA PHE A 232 -5.59 2.55 -3.41
C PHE A 232 -5.78 1.07 -3.05
N PRO A 233 -4.80 0.37 -2.41
CA PRO A 233 -4.97 -1.05 -2.07
C PRO A 233 -6.14 -1.32 -1.14
N TYR A 234 -6.46 -0.36 -0.27
CA TYR A 234 -7.61 -0.44 0.64
C TYR A 234 -8.92 -0.25 -0.14
N ALA A 235 -9.00 0.78 -0.97
CA ALA A 235 -10.23 1.14 -1.65
C ALA A 235 -10.63 0.15 -2.75
N TYR A 236 -9.72 -0.12 -3.68
CA TYR A 236 -9.98 -1.04 -4.79
C TYR A 236 -9.88 -2.50 -4.35
N GLY A 237 -9.06 -2.79 -3.34
CA GLY A 237 -8.99 -4.13 -2.76
C GLY A 237 -10.22 -4.51 -1.95
N LEU A 238 -10.83 -3.56 -1.23
CA LEU A 238 -12.08 -3.78 -0.52
C LEU A 238 -13.18 -4.26 -1.48
N GLU A 239 -13.32 -3.62 -2.64
CA GLU A 239 -14.28 -4.10 -3.65
C GLU A 239 -13.87 -5.47 -4.20
N LEU A 240 -12.63 -5.62 -4.66
CA LEU A 240 -12.17 -6.84 -5.33
C LEU A 240 -12.33 -8.08 -4.43
N LEU A 241 -11.82 -8.01 -3.21
CA LEU A 241 -11.82 -9.13 -2.26
C LEU A 241 -13.20 -9.27 -1.61
N GLY A 242 -13.91 -8.16 -1.42
CA GLY A 242 -15.27 -8.19 -0.90
C GLY A 242 -16.24 -8.86 -1.85
N ARG A 243 -16.21 -8.52 -3.15
CA ARG A 243 -17.05 -9.19 -4.16
C ARG A 243 -16.65 -10.65 -4.34
N ALA A 244 -15.35 -10.97 -4.38
CA ALA A 244 -14.88 -12.36 -4.44
C ALA A 244 -15.38 -13.20 -3.25
N THR A 245 -15.32 -12.64 -2.04
CA THR A 245 -15.78 -13.33 -0.83
C THR A 245 -17.31 -13.45 -0.78
N GLN A 246 -18.05 -12.44 -1.26
CA GLN A 246 -19.52 -12.53 -1.34
C GLN A 246 -19.97 -13.55 -2.39
N ALA A 247 -19.26 -13.68 -3.50
CA ALA A 247 -19.60 -14.61 -4.57
C ALA A 247 -19.26 -16.07 -4.21
N GLU A 248 -18.08 -16.32 -3.63
CA GLU A 248 -17.54 -17.67 -3.47
C GLU A 248 -17.10 -18.01 -2.03
N GLY A 249 -17.40 -17.16 -1.05
CA GLY A 249 -16.97 -17.33 0.33
C GLY A 249 -15.45 -17.29 0.50
N LEU A 250 -14.95 -17.99 1.53
CA LEU A 250 -13.51 -18.01 1.85
C LEU A 250 -12.64 -18.62 0.74
N SER A 251 -13.20 -19.44 -0.17
CA SER A 251 -12.47 -19.91 -1.35
C SER A 251 -12.19 -18.81 -2.37
N GLY A 252 -13.16 -17.91 -2.61
CA GLY A 252 -12.97 -16.76 -3.50
C GLY A 252 -11.88 -15.83 -3.00
N ARG A 253 -11.90 -15.54 -1.69
CA ARG A 253 -10.82 -14.84 -0.98
C ARG A 253 -9.46 -15.51 -1.20
N ALA A 254 -9.34 -16.81 -0.91
CA ALA A 254 -8.08 -17.54 -0.97
C ALA A 254 -7.48 -17.61 -2.40
N ALA A 255 -8.33 -17.56 -3.44
CA ALA A 255 -7.87 -17.58 -4.83
C ALA A 255 -6.93 -16.41 -5.16
N PHE A 256 -7.23 -15.20 -4.66
CA PHE A 256 -6.40 -14.01 -4.91
C PHE A 256 -5.06 -14.04 -4.18
N PHE A 257 -4.93 -14.77 -3.06
CA PHE A 257 -3.63 -14.97 -2.42
C PHE A 257 -2.72 -15.91 -3.22
N MET A 258 -3.29 -16.80 -4.04
CA MET A 258 -2.51 -17.69 -4.93
C MET A 258 -2.19 -17.04 -6.28
N ALA A 259 -3.05 -16.15 -6.75
CA ALA A 259 -2.90 -15.41 -7.99
C ALA A 259 -3.31 -13.95 -7.76
N PRO A 260 -2.41 -13.11 -7.22
CA PRO A 260 -2.70 -11.69 -7.03
C PRO A 260 -2.80 -10.97 -8.39
N PRO A 261 -3.54 -9.84 -8.45
CA PRO A 261 -3.53 -8.99 -9.63
C PRO A 261 -2.10 -8.56 -9.97
N PRO A 262 -1.67 -8.66 -11.24
CA PRO A 262 -0.32 -8.28 -11.65
C PRO A 262 -0.12 -6.75 -11.71
N SER A 263 -1.21 -5.98 -11.70
CA SER A 263 -1.21 -4.52 -11.81
C SER A 263 -2.30 -3.88 -10.97
N ALA A 264 -2.17 -2.59 -10.67
CA ALA A 264 -3.26 -1.78 -10.10
C ALA A 264 -4.47 -1.71 -11.06
N ARG A 265 -4.24 -1.73 -12.39
CA ARG A 265 -5.30 -1.61 -13.39
C ARG A 265 -6.38 -2.67 -13.22
N ASP A 266 -5.99 -3.92 -12.95
CA ASP A 266 -6.93 -5.04 -12.80
C ASP A 266 -7.90 -4.84 -11.63
N SER A 267 -7.45 -4.15 -10.58
CA SER A 267 -8.29 -3.75 -9.45
C SER A 267 -9.16 -2.55 -9.80
N MET A 268 -8.65 -1.60 -10.59
CA MET A 268 -9.41 -0.42 -11.05
C MET A 268 -10.62 -0.77 -11.89
N VAL A 269 -10.51 -1.78 -12.76
CA VAL A 269 -11.61 -2.22 -13.64
C VAL A 269 -12.64 -3.11 -12.92
N GLY A 270 -12.34 -3.52 -11.69
CA GLY A 270 -13.26 -4.20 -10.78
C GLY A 270 -13.39 -5.71 -10.97
N TYR A 271 -14.03 -6.36 -10.00
CA TYR A 271 -14.19 -7.82 -9.93
C TYR A 271 -14.97 -8.41 -11.11
N GLU A 272 -15.99 -7.71 -11.62
CA GLU A 272 -16.77 -8.20 -12.76
C GLU A 272 -15.92 -8.31 -14.03
N ALA A 273 -15.04 -7.34 -14.28
CA ALA A 273 -14.10 -7.39 -15.39
C ALA A 273 -13.14 -8.57 -15.26
N PHE A 274 -12.64 -8.83 -14.04
CA PHE A 274 -11.81 -10.00 -13.74
C PHE A 274 -12.56 -11.32 -14.00
N VAL A 275 -13.80 -11.48 -13.53
CA VAL A 275 -14.58 -12.71 -13.74
C VAL A 275 -14.80 -12.97 -15.24
N ASN A 276 -15.04 -11.92 -16.02
CA ASN A 276 -15.32 -12.05 -17.44
C ASN A 276 -14.08 -12.26 -18.32
N ASN A 277 -12.95 -11.65 -17.96
CA ASN A 277 -11.78 -11.55 -18.84
C ASN A 277 -10.48 -12.10 -18.23
N GLY A 278 -10.46 -12.44 -16.94
CA GLY A 278 -9.24 -12.69 -16.19
C GLY A 278 -8.45 -11.41 -15.92
N PHE A 279 -7.22 -11.57 -15.43
CA PHE A 279 -6.27 -10.45 -15.34
C PHE A 279 -5.78 -10.06 -16.72
N THR A 280 -5.55 -8.76 -16.87
CA THR A 280 -5.06 -8.17 -18.11
C THR A 280 -3.61 -8.57 -18.30
N MET A 281 -3.29 -9.04 -19.51
CA MET A 281 -1.90 -9.23 -19.90
C MET A 281 -1.24 -7.86 -20.03
N ILE A 282 -0.23 -7.60 -19.20
CA ILE A 282 0.62 -6.43 -19.35
C ILE A 282 1.38 -6.59 -20.67
N ASP A 283 1.18 -5.65 -21.59
CA ASP A 283 1.91 -5.49 -22.83
C ASP A 283 2.88 -4.31 -22.70
N ALA A 284 3.71 -4.38 -21.67
CA ALA A 284 4.81 -3.45 -21.48
C ALA A 284 5.90 -3.78 -22.52
N PRO A 285 6.44 -2.77 -23.22
CA PRO A 285 7.46 -2.99 -24.24
C PRO A 285 8.74 -3.57 -23.63
N GLU A 286 9.25 -4.69 -24.16
CA GLU A 286 10.52 -5.30 -23.71
C GLU A 286 11.72 -4.35 -23.82
N ASP A 287 11.66 -3.41 -24.77
CA ASP A 287 12.65 -2.37 -25.01
C ASP A 287 12.07 -1.00 -24.68
N ALA A 288 12.17 -0.55 -23.44
CA ALA A 288 11.39 0.57 -22.93
C ALA A 288 11.84 1.97 -23.38
N PHE A 289 13.13 2.19 -23.63
CA PHE A 289 13.72 3.54 -23.72
C PHE A 289 14.49 3.79 -25.03
N PRO A 290 14.57 5.05 -25.50
CA PRO A 290 15.47 5.43 -26.59
C PRO A 290 16.95 5.21 -26.20
N ALA A 291 17.83 5.17 -27.19
CA ALA A 291 19.27 5.08 -26.96
C ALA A 291 19.76 6.21 -26.01
N PRO A 292 20.50 5.90 -24.92
CA PRO A 292 20.95 6.91 -23.98
C PRO A 292 21.87 7.95 -24.63
N VAL A 293 21.68 9.23 -24.28
CA VAL A 293 22.53 10.34 -24.70
C VAL A 293 23.85 10.34 -23.91
N ALA A 294 24.98 10.66 -24.53
CA ALA A 294 26.26 11.01 -23.85
C ALA A 294 26.70 10.10 -22.69
N GLU A 295 26.82 8.79 -22.92
CA GLU A 295 27.21 7.79 -21.89
C GLU A 295 26.36 7.83 -20.60
N SER A 296 25.11 8.33 -20.68
CA SER A 296 24.20 8.34 -19.53
C SER A 296 23.98 6.93 -19.00
N ALA A 297 24.08 6.76 -17.69
CA ALA A 297 23.80 5.51 -16.99
C ALA A 297 22.34 5.49 -16.53
N LEU A 298 21.67 4.35 -16.72
CA LEU A 298 20.34 4.09 -16.13
C LEU A 298 20.50 3.87 -14.62
N THR A 299 19.82 4.68 -13.81
CA THR A 299 19.88 4.65 -12.35
C THR A 299 18.59 4.10 -11.72
N LEU A 300 17.45 4.24 -12.41
CA LEU A 300 16.16 3.64 -12.03
C LEU A 300 15.49 3.05 -13.26
N GLU A 301 14.86 1.88 -13.10
CA GLU A 301 13.90 1.30 -14.04
C GLU A 301 12.71 0.76 -13.23
N ASP A 302 11.49 1.18 -13.55
CA ASP A 302 10.29 0.76 -12.82
C ASP A 302 9.02 0.85 -13.67
N ARG A 303 7.98 0.11 -13.27
CA ARG A 303 6.62 0.28 -13.78
C ARG A 303 5.73 0.85 -12.69
N PHE A 304 5.12 1.98 -12.98
CA PHE A 304 4.29 2.70 -12.02
C PHE A 304 2.81 2.40 -12.21
N GLY A 305 2.39 2.15 -13.44
CA GLY A 305 1.09 1.56 -13.71
C GLY A 305 -0.06 2.56 -13.87
N ALA A 306 -1.25 1.99 -14.04
CA ALA A 306 -2.45 2.74 -14.43
C ALA A 306 -2.86 3.82 -13.42
N TRP A 307 -2.65 3.61 -12.11
CA TRP A 307 -3.00 4.61 -11.09
C TRP A 307 -2.14 5.88 -11.20
N TYR A 308 -0.86 5.73 -11.49
CA TYR A 308 0.04 6.86 -11.68
C TYR A 308 -0.25 7.58 -13.00
N ALA A 309 -0.56 6.82 -14.07
CA ALA A 309 -1.06 7.42 -15.31
C ALA A 309 -2.34 8.22 -15.07
N PHE A 310 -3.29 7.69 -14.29
CA PHE A 310 -4.51 8.41 -13.87
C PHE A 310 -4.19 9.73 -13.16
N ALA A 311 -3.35 9.69 -12.12
CA ALA A 311 -2.98 10.88 -11.36
C ALA A 311 -2.24 11.92 -12.22
N THR A 312 -1.33 11.50 -13.10
CA THR A 312 -0.65 12.40 -14.04
C THR A 312 -1.63 13.08 -14.99
N LEU A 313 -2.63 12.36 -15.50
CA LEU A 313 -3.66 12.94 -16.37
C LEU A 313 -4.52 13.97 -15.62
N LEU A 314 -4.90 13.70 -14.36
CA LEU A 314 -5.57 14.70 -13.54
C LEU A 314 -4.73 15.98 -13.40
N ARG A 315 -3.42 15.85 -13.16
CA ARG A 315 -2.49 16.99 -13.06
C ARG A 315 -2.28 17.71 -14.39
N ALA A 316 -2.46 17.02 -15.52
CA ALA A 316 -2.48 17.63 -16.85
C ALA A 316 -3.81 18.32 -17.18
N GLY A 317 -4.77 18.37 -16.24
CA GLY A 317 -6.03 19.10 -16.38
C GLY A 317 -7.17 18.30 -17.01
N PHE A 318 -7.04 16.98 -17.12
CA PHE A 318 -8.16 16.15 -17.58
C PHE A 318 -9.26 16.05 -16.52
N GLU A 319 -10.50 16.07 -16.99
CA GLU A 319 -11.65 15.67 -16.17
C GLU A 319 -11.47 14.24 -15.68
N ARG A 320 -11.95 13.98 -14.46
CA ARG A 320 -11.72 12.71 -13.74
C ARG A 320 -12.13 11.49 -14.56
N GLU A 321 -13.30 11.53 -15.18
CA GLU A 321 -13.84 10.42 -15.97
C GLU A 321 -12.98 10.13 -17.20
N VAL A 322 -12.40 11.18 -17.81
CA VAL A 322 -11.52 11.04 -18.97
C VAL A 322 -10.16 10.48 -18.56
N ALA A 323 -9.59 10.98 -17.46
CA ALA A 323 -8.36 10.42 -16.90
C ALA A 323 -8.53 8.94 -16.54
N PHE A 324 -9.65 8.59 -15.89
CA PHE A 324 -9.94 7.21 -15.51
C PHE A 324 -10.15 6.31 -16.73
N PHE A 325 -10.80 6.81 -17.78
CA PHE A 325 -10.96 6.09 -19.05
C PHE A 325 -9.60 5.71 -19.65
N TYR A 326 -8.66 6.65 -19.77
CA TYR A 326 -7.31 6.34 -20.29
C TYR A 326 -6.57 5.35 -19.38
N ALA A 327 -6.61 5.54 -18.06
CA ALA A 327 -5.97 4.63 -17.12
C ALA A 327 -6.56 3.20 -17.19
N SER A 328 -7.88 3.08 -17.38
CA SER A 328 -8.54 1.78 -17.61
C SER A 328 -8.16 1.13 -18.93
N LEU A 329 -7.53 1.86 -19.86
CA LEU A 329 -7.05 1.39 -21.16
C LEU A 329 -5.52 1.37 -21.25
N TRP A 330 -4.83 1.59 -20.13
CA TRP A 330 -3.39 1.36 -19.99
C TRP A 330 -3.08 -0.12 -20.26
N LEU A 331 -2.02 -0.38 -21.01
CA LEU A 331 -1.56 -1.74 -21.34
C LEU A 331 -0.20 -2.07 -20.70
N GLY A 332 0.58 -1.05 -20.36
CA GLY A 332 1.93 -1.19 -19.84
C GLY A 332 2.62 0.17 -19.79
N ASP A 333 3.59 0.31 -18.91
CA ASP A 333 4.52 1.44 -18.90
C ASP A 333 5.92 0.97 -18.51
N GLU A 334 6.89 1.86 -18.65
CA GLU A 334 8.19 1.74 -18.01
C GLU A 334 8.80 3.14 -17.85
N LEU A 335 9.25 3.46 -16.64
CA LEU A 335 9.94 4.69 -16.26
C LEU A 335 11.43 4.39 -16.10
N GLY A 336 12.26 5.15 -16.79
CA GLY A 336 13.72 5.10 -16.71
C GLY A 336 14.26 6.44 -16.23
N VAL A 337 15.16 6.41 -15.26
CA VAL A 337 15.93 7.60 -14.86
C VAL A 337 17.38 7.41 -15.26
N PHE A 338 17.93 8.42 -15.92
CA PHE A 338 19.27 8.41 -16.48
C PHE A 338 20.09 9.56 -15.93
N GLU A 339 21.39 9.32 -15.68
CA GLU A 339 22.34 10.31 -15.21
C GLU A 339 23.59 10.34 -16.10
N ASN A 340 24.07 11.52 -16.47
CA ASN A 340 25.33 11.72 -17.21
C ASN A 340 26.43 12.43 -16.40
N GLY A 341 26.52 12.13 -15.10
CA GLY A 341 27.51 12.69 -14.18
C GLY A 341 27.29 14.16 -13.77
N SER A 342 26.33 14.86 -14.39
CA SER A 342 25.91 16.21 -13.97
C SER A 342 24.41 16.45 -14.06
N GLU A 343 23.73 15.88 -15.06
CA GLU A 343 22.29 16.08 -15.27
C GLU A 343 21.51 14.76 -15.19
N VAL A 344 20.26 14.88 -14.77
CA VAL A 344 19.29 13.78 -14.72
C VAL A 344 18.21 13.96 -15.78
N VAL A 345 17.79 12.85 -16.39
CA VAL A 345 16.66 12.78 -17.31
C VAL A 345 15.77 11.61 -16.94
N ALA A 346 14.46 11.85 -16.86
CA ALA A 346 13.44 10.83 -16.71
C ALA A 346 12.75 10.60 -18.05
N VAL A 347 12.58 9.33 -18.44
CA VAL A 347 11.84 8.91 -19.62
C VAL A 347 10.77 7.93 -19.19
N TRP A 348 9.51 8.29 -19.37
CA TRP A 348 8.37 7.42 -19.07
C TRP A 348 7.64 7.07 -20.36
N ARG A 349 7.69 5.79 -20.73
CA ARG A 349 6.94 5.27 -21.87
C ARG A 349 5.65 4.64 -21.37
N ILE A 350 4.52 5.03 -21.94
CA ILE A 350 3.20 4.50 -21.59
C ILE A 350 2.51 4.01 -22.86
N ARG A 351 2.00 2.78 -22.83
CA ARG A 351 1.18 2.21 -23.90
C ARG A 351 -0.29 2.22 -23.51
N PHE A 352 -1.11 2.77 -24.39
CA PHE A 352 -2.57 2.74 -24.27
C PHE A 352 -3.20 1.88 -25.38
N ALA A 353 -4.36 1.29 -25.10
CA ALA A 353 -5.17 0.61 -26.10
C ALA A 353 -5.88 1.57 -27.08
N VAL A 354 -5.72 2.88 -26.87
CA VAL A 354 -6.31 3.97 -27.65
C VAL A 354 -5.24 5.01 -27.98
N ASP A 355 -5.50 5.83 -29.00
CA ASP A 355 -4.62 6.92 -29.42
C ASP A 355 -4.41 7.95 -28.27
N PRO A 356 -3.18 8.15 -27.78
CA PRO A 356 -2.88 9.08 -26.70
C PRO A 356 -2.56 10.50 -27.18
N SER A 357 -2.91 10.89 -28.41
CA SER A 357 -2.60 12.22 -28.96
C SER A 357 -3.12 13.38 -28.10
N LEU A 358 -4.33 13.27 -27.56
CA LEU A 358 -4.88 14.29 -26.65
C LEU A 358 -4.11 14.35 -25.33
N VAL A 359 -3.63 13.21 -24.85
CA VAL A 359 -2.78 13.14 -23.65
C VAL A 359 -1.46 13.86 -23.90
N ALA A 360 -0.79 13.58 -25.02
CA ALA A 360 0.45 14.25 -25.38
C ALA A 360 0.28 15.78 -25.51
N GLU A 361 -0.79 16.22 -26.16
CA GLU A 361 -1.10 17.65 -26.31
C GLU A 361 -1.31 18.33 -24.94
N ALA A 362 -2.15 17.78 -24.09
CA ALA A 362 -2.45 18.34 -22.77
C ALA A 362 -1.22 18.39 -21.87
N ILE A 363 -0.40 17.34 -21.91
CA ILE A 363 0.86 17.28 -21.18
C ILE A 363 1.82 18.38 -21.66
N ASN A 364 2.00 18.54 -22.97
CA ASN A 364 2.86 19.60 -23.54
C ASN A 364 2.34 21.02 -23.30
N GLN A 365 1.04 21.18 -23.03
CA GLN A 365 0.41 22.46 -22.69
C GLN A 365 0.41 22.74 -21.18
N SER A 366 0.79 21.76 -20.35
CA SER A 366 0.82 21.94 -18.90
C SER A 366 1.91 22.94 -18.49
N ASP A 367 1.55 23.91 -17.65
CA ASP A 367 2.50 24.90 -17.13
C ASP A 367 3.37 24.21 -16.06
N ARG A 368 4.67 24.08 -16.33
CA ARG A 368 5.63 23.41 -15.46
C ARG A 368 6.95 24.16 -15.46
N ASP A 369 7.59 24.23 -14.30
CA ASP A 369 8.93 24.80 -14.13
C ASP A 369 10.06 23.80 -14.48
N VAL A 370 9.77 22.78 -15.30
CA VAL A 370 10.70 21.71 -15.70
C VAL A 370 10.73 21.58 -17.22
N ALA A 371 11.91 21.33 -17.80
CA ALA A 371 12.04 21.04 -19.22
C ALA A 371 11.43 19.66 -19.50
N TRP A 372 10.25 19.64 -20.13
CA TRP A 372 9.45 18.45 -20.35
C TRP A 372 8.92 18.41 -21.78
N SER A 373 8.83 17.21 -22.37
CA SER A 373 8.06 16.96 -23.58
C SER A 373 7.28 15.65 -23.53
N ALA A 374 6.18 15.60 -24.29
CA ALA A 374 5.43 14.39 -24.60
C ALA A 374 5.44 14.15 -26.10
N VAL A 375 6.01 13.03 -26.53
CA VAL A 375 6.17 12.65 -27.94
C VAL A 375 5.49 11.31 -28.19
N LEU A 376 4.88 11.17 -29.35
CA LEU A 376 4.23 9.93 -29.77
C LEU A 376 5.12 9.13 -30.71
N GLN A 377 5.12 7.82 -30.53
CA GLN A 377 5.64 6.86 -31.51
C GLN A 377 4.66 5.68 -31.54
N ASP A 378 3.97 5.51 -32.67
CA ASP A 378 2.87 4.57 -32.81
C ASP A 378 1.77 4.78 -31.73
N ASN A 379 1.47 3.77 -30.91
CA ASN A 379 0.51 3.88 -29.78
C ASN A 379 1.19 4.18 -28.44
N ASP A 380 2.49 4.47 -28.45
CA ASP A 380 3.25 4.75 -27.24
C ASP A 380 3.42 6.26 -27.05
N LEU A 381 3.17 6.68 -25.82
CA LEU A 381 3.44 8.01 -25.33
C LEU A 381 4.78 8.00 -24.59
N PHE A 382 5.72 8.82 -25.04
CA PHE A 382 6.99 9.07 -24.36
C PHE A 382 6.91 10.41 -23.67
N ILE A 383 6.96 10.40 -22.35
CA ILE A 383 7.16 11.60 -21.55
C ILE A 383 8.64 11.69 -21.22
N ILE A 384 9.30 12.78 -21.60
CA ILE A 384 10.71 13.02 -21.32
C ILE A 384 10.79 14.29 -20.47
N ALA A 385 11.41 14.21 -19.30
CA ALA A 385 11.66 15.35 -18.42
C ALA A 385 13.14 15.43 -18.08
N ALA A 386 13.73 16.61 -18.19
CA ALA A 386 15.15 16.86 -18.00
C ALA A 386 15.38 18.11 -17.14
N GLU A 387 16.55 18.20 -16.53
CA GLU A 387 16.93 19.38 -15.73
C GLU A 387 17.27 20.62 -16.57
N SER A 388 17.48 20.45 -17.88
CA SER A 388 17.72 21.56 -18.80
C SER A 388 17.10 21.33 -20.18
N ASP A 389 16.70 22.42 -20.84
CA ASP A 389 16.22 22.40 -22.23
C ASP A 389 17.26 21.80 -23.19
N ALA A 390 18.54 22.00 -22.90
CA ALA A 390 19.64 21.45 -23.70
C ALA A 390 19.67 19.92 -23.62
N SER A 391 19.52 19.36 -22.42
CA SER A 391 19.41 17.91 -22.25
C SER A 391 18.13 17.37 -22.87
N LEU A 392 16.98 18.03 -22.65
CA LEU A 392 15.71 17.63 -23.27
C LEU A 392 15.85 17.52 -24.79
N ALA A 393 16.38 18.55 -25.45
CA ALA A 393 16.54 18.56 -26.91
C ALA A 393 17.46 17.44 -27.44
N LEU A 394 18.46 17.01 -26.66
CA LEU A 394 19.33 15.89 -27.06
C LEU A 394 18.61 14.55 -26.98
N TRP A 395 17.74 14.37 -25.98
CA TRP A 395 16.92 13.17 -25.81
C TRP A 395 15.79 13.09 -26.83
N GLU A 396 15.13 14.21 -27.14
CA GLU A 396 14.12 14.30 -28.21
C GLU A 396 14.69 13.96 -29.60
N ALA A 397 15.98 14.23 -29.81
CA ALA A 397 16.66 13.92 -31.05
C ALA A 397 17.05 12.44 -31.18
N GLN A 398 16.93 11.64 -30.11
CA GLN A 398 17.17 10.19 -30.18
C GLN A 398 16.04 9.51 -30.96
N PRO A 399 16.34 8.55 -31.84
CA PRO A 399 15.29 7.79 -32.48
C PRO A 399 14.55 6.95 -31.44
N LEU A 400 13.24 7.16 -31.31
CA LEU A 400 12.38 6.43 -30.37
C LEU A 400 12.15 4.96 -30.80
N ASP A 401 12.45 4.64 -32.06
CA ASP A 401 12.41 3.30 -32.64
C ASP A 401 13.77 2.57 -32.62
N VAL A 402 14.86 3.24 -32.24
CA VAL A 402 16.21 2.66 -32.16
C VAL A 402 16.63 2.48 -30.71
N VAL A 403 16.66 1.22 -30.30
CA VAL A 403 16.96 0.78 -28.94
C VAL A 403 18.43 0.34 -28.86
N ALA A 404 19.14 0.76 -27.81
CA ALA A 404 20.47 0.24 -27.53
C ALA A 404 20.41 -1.01 -26.64
N ALA A 405 20.79 -2.15 -27.19
CA ALA A 405 20.96 -3.45 -26.50
C ALA A 405 22.14 -3.50 -25.50
N ALA A 406 22.50 -2.38 -24.88
CA ALA A 406 23.71 -2.26 -24.06
C ALA A 406 23.53 -1.49 -22.74
N LEU A 407 22.29 -1.22 -22.32
CA LEU A 407 22.03 -1.10 -20.88
C LEU A 407 21.99 -2.52 -20.37
N ALA A 408 23.15 -3.07 -19.98
CA ALA A 408 23.15 -4.29 -19.20
C ALA A 408 22.17 -4.02 -18.05
N SER A 409 21.07 -4.77 -17.98
CA SER A 409 20.17 -4.78 -16.84
C SER A 409 21.06 -5.00 -15.62
N VAL A 410 21.44 -3.92 -14.95
CA VAL A 410 22.17 -4.03 -13.70
C VAL A 410 21.10 -4.58 -12.76
N PRO A 411 21.28 -5.78 -12.17
CA PRO A 411 20.23 -6.42 -11.38
C PRO A 411 19.69 -5.56 -10.23
N ASP A 412 20.40 -4.48 -9.87
CA ASP A 412 20.05 -3.51 -8.83
C ASP A 412 19.25 -2.28 -9.30
N VAL A 413 18.94 -2.12 -10.60
CA VAL A 413 18.30 -0.89 -11.13
C VAL A 413 16.78 -1.01 -11.22
N ARG A 414 16.26 -2.24 -11.33
CA ARG A 414 14.82 -2.47 -11.22
C ARG A 414 14.41 -2.54 -9.77
N LYS A 415 13.78 -1.46 -9.28
CA LYS A 415 13.32 -1.34 -7.91
C LYS A 415 11.87 -0.90 -7.94
N GLY A 416 10.94 -1.78 -7.57
CA GLY A 416 9.63 -1.32 -7.13
C GLY A 416 9.85 -0.45 -5.90
N ILE A 417 9.44 0.82 -5.96
CA ILE A 417 9.52 1.71 -4.80
C ILE A 417 8.54 1.13 -3.77
N PRO A 418 9.02 0.67 -2.60
CA PRO A 418 8.12 0.28 -1.54
C PRO A 418 7.33 1.53 -1.16
N GLY A 419 6.01 1.52 -1.36
CA GLY A 419 5.17 2.59 -0.85
C GLY A 419 5.46 2.76 0.64
N ALA A 420 6.07 3.88 1.00
CA ALA A 420 6.48 4.28 2.36
C ALA A 420 6.66 3.14 3.38
N GLY A 421 7.83 2.49 3.34
CA GLY A 421 8.37 1.75 4.50
C GLY A 421 8.00 0.25 4.63
N PRO A 422 8.67 -0.47 5.55
CA PRO A 422 8.50 -1.91 5.74
C PRO A 422 7.08 -2.23 6.18
N LEU A 423 6.30 -2.97 5.39
CA LEU A 423 4.95 -3.52 5.65
C LEU A 423 4.36 -3.11 7.02
N ARG A 424 4.06 -1.81 7.16
CA ARG A 424 3.22 -1.25 8.21
C ARG A 424 1.90 -1.03 7.49
N CYS A 425 1.03 -2.03 7.59
CA CYS A 425 -0.28 -1.96 6.98
C CYS A 425 -1.02 -0.85 7.73
N ASN A 426 -1.36 0.24 7.04
CA ASN A 426 -1.97 1.42 7.64
C ASN A 426 -3.48 1.33 7.48
N PRO A 427 -4.29 1.19 8.53
CA PRO A 427 -5.73 1.20 8.37
C PRO A 427 -6.19 2.52 7.71
N PRO A 428 -7.30 2.49 6.93
CA PRO A 428 -7.83 3.69 6.27
C PRO A 428 -8.14 4.80 7.29
N ARG A 429 -7.91 6.06 6.89
CA ARG A 429 -8.27 7.24 7.70
C ARG A 429 -9.79 7.33 7.82
N PHE A 430 -10.34 6.97 8.97
CA PHE A 430 -11.73 7.28 9.31
C PHE A 430 -11.83 8.78 9.60
N ARG A 431 -12.27 9.58 8.61
CA ARG A 431 -12.69 10.96 8.90
C ARG A 431 -14.01 10.89 9.68
N GLY A 432 -13.95 11.16 10.98
CA GLY A 432 -15.15 11.42 11.77
C GLY A 432 -15.85 12.67 11.23
N ASN A 433 -17.18 12.62 11.12
CA ASN A 433 -18.01 13.79 10.83
C ASN A 433 -17.85 14.89 11.90
#